data_AF-A0A9E1WPI5-F1
#
_entry.id   AF-A0A9E1WPI5-F1
#
_cell.length_a   1.000
_cell.length_b   1.000
_cell.length_c   1.000
_cell.angle_alpha   90.00
_cell.angle_beta   90.00
_cell.angle_gamma   90.00
#
_symmetry.space_group_name_H-M   'P 1'
#
loop_
_entity.id
_entity.type
_entity.pdbx_description
1 polymer ?
#
loop_
_entity_poly.entity_id
_entity_poly.type
_entity_poly.pdbx_seq_one_letter_code
_entity_poly.pdbx_strand_id
1 'polypeptide(L)'
;MAHPLMPKATAIWLIDNTMLSFEQIAEFCGLHQLEIQALADGEVAPGMHGLDPVARGELKQEELDRCQADPSAKMVMAKPDTPMPKARGKGARYTPVSKRGDRPNAIAWLLKNYPELTDAQISKLVGTTKPTINAIRDRTHWNTPNIKPQNPVGLGICSGDDLEKSIALARARAGKVHAPGAATAPDGVVPVNQPDAAPSSDHPVAMPPAPQPLPEPAPEAPTEPNASDTPKDPWATN
;
A
#
# COMPACT_ATOMS: atom_id res chain seq x y z
N MET A 1 -3.55 27.29 -4.23
CA MET A 1 -2.38 27.62 -5.06
C MET A 1 -1.29 26.61 -4.71
N ALA A 2 -0.31 26.38 -5.58
CA ALA A 2 0.83 25.54 -5.21
C ALA A 2 1.73 26.34 -4.25
N HIS A 3 2.24 25.69 -3.20
CA HIS A 3 3.14 26.30 -2.22
C HIS A 3 4.53 25.64 -2.32
N PRO A 4 5.59 26.35 -1.93
CA PRO A 4 6.94 25.80 -1.78
C PRO A 4 6.95 24.51 -0.95
N LEU A 5 7.84 23.58 -1.30
CA LEU A 5 7.94 22.30 -0.59
C LEU A 5 8.40 22.49 0.87
N MET A 6 9.20 23.51 1.14
CA MET A 6 9.76 23.83 2.46
C MET A 6 9.42 25.28 2.85
N PRO A 7 8.16 25.59 3.18
CA PRO A 7 7.65 26.96 3.25
C PRO A 7 8.35 27.84 4.28
N LYS A 8 8.73 27.30 5.45
CA LYS A 8 9.44 28.07 6.49
C LYS A 8 10.87 28.42 6.10
N ALA A 9 11.61 27.47 5.52
CA ALA A 9 12.98 27.70 5.06
C ALA A 9 13.02 28.62 3.84
N THR A 10 12.04 28.48 2.93
CA THR A 10 11.88 29.40 1.80
C THR A 10 11.53 30.80 2.28
N ALA A 11 10.64 30.94 3.29
CA ALA A 11 10.32 32.22 3.89
C ALA A 11 11.54 32.92 4.50
N ILE A 12 12.36 32.21 5.29
CA ILE A 12 13.61 32.75 5.87
C ILE A 12 14.52 33.29 4.76
N TRP A 13 14.71 32.51 3.69
CA TRP A 13 15.54 32.97 2.58
C TRP A 13 14.98 34.22 1.90
N LEU A 14 13.67 34.28 1.67
CA LEU A 14 13.01 35.44 1.06
C LEU A 14 13.10 36.68 1.95
N ILE A 15 12.96 36.55 3.27
CA ILE A 15 13.11 37.66 4.22
C ILE A 15 14.54 38.23 4.15
N ASP A 16 15.56 37.37 4.13
CA ASP A 16 16.95 37.79 4.22
C ASP A 16 17.54 38.30 2.89
N ASN A 17 17.03 37.81 1.74
CA ASN A 17 17.64 38.04 0.43
C ASN A 17 16.79 38.91 -0.51
N THR A 18 15.60 39.36 -0.09
CA THR A 18 14.67 40.10 -0.94
C THR A 18 14.00 41.26 -0.21
N MET A 19 13.48 42.24 -0.96
CA MET A 19 12.74 43.38 -0.43
C MET A 19 11.21 43.17 -0.48
N LEU A 20 10.75 41.92 -0.48
CA LEU A 20 9.34 41.58 -0.53
C LEU A 20 8.63 41.92 0.78
N SER A 21 7.34 42.25 0.69
CA SER A 21 6.51 42.46 1.88
C SER A 21 6.19 41.13 2.59
N PHE A 22 5.96 41.18 3.90
CA PHE A 22 5.57 40.00 4.67
C PHE A 22 4.26 39.37 4.18
N GLU A 23 3.35 40.17 3.60
CA GLU A 23 2.11 39.67 3.00
C GLU A 23 2.38 38.85 1.72
N GLN A 24 3.28 39.32 0.85
CA GLN A 24 3.69 38.59 -0.35
C GLN A 24 4.37 37.25 -0.01
N ILE A 25 5.27 37.25 0.97
CA ILE A 25 5.96 36.05 1.43
C ILE A 25 4.96 35.07 2.08
N ALA A 26 4.03 35.58 2.89
CA ALA A 26 2.95 34.81 3.52
C ALA A 26 2.06 34.11 2.46
N GLU A 27 1.61 34.84 1.45
CA GLU A 27 0.76 34.29 0.39
C GLU A 27 1.50 33.22 -0.44
N PHE A 28 2.78 33.45 -0.75
CA PHE A 28 3.60 32.49 -1.49
C PHE A 28 3.85 31.20 -0.69
N CYS A 29 4.34 31.34 0.54
CA CYS A 29 4.67 30.21 1.41
C CYS A 29 3.44 29.53 2.04
N GLY A 30 2.26 30.13 1.94
CA GLY A 30 1.04 29.62 2.58
C GLY A 30 1.08 29.71 4.10
N LEU A 31 1.79 30.70 4.64
CA LEU A 31 1.96 30.97 6.07
C LEU A 31 1.18 32.24 6.46
N HIS A 32 0.91 32.43 7.75
CA HIS A 32 0.31 33.68 8.20
C HIS A 32 1.37 34.79 8.30
N GLN A 33 0.99 36.05 8.08
CA GLN A 33 1.91 37.19 8.17
C GLN A 33 2.65 37.26 9.52
N LEU A 34 1.96 36.94 10.63
CA LEU A 34 2.57 36.87 11.96
C LEU A 34 3.64 35.78 12.08
N GLU A 35 3.50 34.66 11.36
CA GLU A 35 4.54 33.63 11.33
C GLU A 35 5.77 34.11 10.56
N ILE A 36 5.57 34.85 9.46
CA ILE A 36 6.66 35.49 8.72
C ILE A 36 7.37 36.53 9.58
N GLN A 37 6.62 37.32 10.34
CA GLN A 37 7.19 38.28 11.29
C GLN A 37 7.99 37.58 12.39
N ALA A 38 7.45 36.53 13.00
CA ALA A 38 8.16 35.77 14.04
C ALA A 38 9.39 35.02 13.49
N LEU A 39 9.41 34.67 12.20
CA LEU A 39 10.60 34.17 11.51
C LEU A 39 11.64 35.28 11.28
N ALA A 40 11.21 36.48 10.90
CA ALA A 40 12.09 37.65 10.73
C ALA A 40 12.70 38.11 12.07
N ASP A 41 11.93 38.04 13.15
CA ASP A 41 12.38 38.34 14.52
C ASP A 41 13.27 37.22 15.10
N GLY A 42 13.38 36.08 14.42
CA GLY A 42 14.19 34.93 14.84
C GLY A 42 13.61 34.14 16.02
N GLU A 43 12.34 34.39 16.40
CA GLU A 43 11.65 33.68 17.48
C GLU A 43 11.24 32.26 17.08
N VAL A 44 10.96 32.04 15.79
CA VAL A 44 10.52 30.75 15.24
C VAL A 44 11.67 30.07 14.51
N ALA A 45 11.87 28.78 14.81
CA ALA A 45 12.86 27.91 14.16
C ALA A 45 14.33 28.37 14.28
N PRO A 46 14.86 28.55 15.51
CA PRO A 46 16.25 28.91 15.72
C PRO A 46 17.19 27.87 15.07
N GLY A 47 18.14 28.35 14.26
CA GLY A 47 19.10 27.51 13.55
C GLY A 47 18.60 26.93 12.21
N MET A 48 17.43 27.34 11.72
CA MET A 48 16.97 26.97 10.39
C MET A 48 17.66 27.83 9.33
N HIS A 49 18.29 27.19 8.35
CA HIS A 49 18.91 27.89 7.22
C HIS A 49 17.89 28.12 6.10
N GLY A 50 17.91 29.34 5.56
CA GLY A 50 17.11 29.71 4.40
C GLY A 50 17.45 28.85 3.18
N LEU A 51 16.41 28.40 2.46
CA LEU A 51 16.53 27.65 1.21
C LEU A 51 16.10 28.51 0.03
N ASP A 52 17.01 28.71 -0.92
CA ASP A 52 16.78 29.50 -2.13
C ASP A 52 15.70 28.86 -3.03
N PRO A 53 14.53 29.52 -3.23
CA PRO A 53 13.48 29.02 -4.11
C PRO A 53 13.81 29.15 -5.60
N VAL A 54 14.71 30.05 -6.00
CA VAL A 54 15.17 30.21 -7.38
C VAL A 54 16.12 29.07 -7.75
N ALA A 55 17.08 28.77 -6.88
CA ALA A 55 17.99 27.64 -7.07
C ALA A 55 17.27 26.29 -7.15
N ARG A 56 16.12 26.15 -6.46
CA ARG A 56 15.27 24.95 -6.49
C ARG A 56 14.32 24.90 -7.69
N GLY A 57 14.29 25.94 -8.51
CA GLY A 57 13.35 26.05 -9.64
C GLY A 57 11.89 26.17 -9.20
N GLU A 58 11.63 26.58 -7.95
CA GLU A 58 10.29 26.84 -7.43
C GLU A 58 9.83 28.26 -7.80
N LEU A 59 10.77 29.18 -7.99
CA LEU A 59 10.54 30.54 -8.47
C LEU A 59 11.49 30.90 -9.62
N LYS A 60 11.10 31.88 -10.46
CA LYS A 60 11.99 32.49 -11.46
C LYS A 60 12.53 33.81 -10.94
N GLN A 61 13.77 34.15 -11.32
CA GLN A 61 14.36 35.45 -10.98
C GLN A 61 13.51 36.62 -11.52
N GLU A 62 13.03 36.51 -12.75
CA GLU A 62 12.15 37.51 -13.40
C GLU A 62 10.88 37.80 -12.57
N GLU A 63 10.32 36.76 -11.95
CA GLU A 63 9.12 36.86 -11.13
C GLU A 63 9.42 37.52 -9.78
N LEU A 64 10.61 37.26 -9.23
CA LEU A 64 11.08 37.89 -8.00
C LEU A 64 11.26 39.40 -8.21
N ASP A 65 11.91 39.81 -9.30
CA ASP A 65 12.17 41.21 -9.61
C ASP A 65 10.85 41.98 -9.85
N ARG A 66 9.87 41.34 -10.51
CA ARG A 66 8.51 41.88 -10.70
C ARG A 66 7.81 42.14 -9.38
N CYS A 67 7.88 41.18 -8.44
CA CYS A 67 7.20 41.29 -7.14
C CYS A 67 7.93 42.23 -6.17
N GLN A 68 9.25 42.42 -6.32
CA GLN A 68 10.00 43.42 -5.57
C GLN A 68 9.67 44.85 -6.02
N ALA A 69 9.34 45.06 -7.29
CA ALA A 69 8.95 46.36 -7.82
C ALA A 69 7.52 46.78 -7.45
N ASP A 70 6.63 45.82 -7.17
CA ASP A 70 5.23 46.06 -6.82
C ASP A 70 4.82 45.28 -5.56
N PRO A 71 4.64 45.95 -4.41
CA PRO A 71 4.23 45.30 -3.16
C PRO A 71 2.86 44.61 -3.20
N SER A 72 1.98 44.98 -4.15
CA SER A 72 0.66 44.36 -4.32
C SER A 72 0.68 43.15 -5.25
N ALA A 73 1.81 42.87 -5.90
CA ALA A 73 1.94 41.77 -6.84
C ALA A 73 2.07 40.42 -6.12
N LYS A 74 1.37 39.42 -6.63
CA LYS A 74 1.37 38.05 -6.10
C LYS A 74 2.38 37.19 -6.85
N MET A 75 3.19 36.44 -6.10
CA MET A 75 4.20 35.54 -6.63
C MET A 75 3.56 34.25 -7.17
N VAL A 76 3.95 33.84 -8.37
CA VAL A 76 3.48 32.61 -9.01
C VAL A 76 4.60 31.57 -9.03
N MET A 77 4.34 30.36 -8.51
CA MET A 77 5.29 29.26 -8.59
C MET A 77 5.64 28.91 -10.04
N ALA A 78 6.92 28.64 -10.26
CA ALA A 78 7.39 28.09 -11.52
C ALA A 78 6.80 26.68 -11.74
N LYS A 79 6.47 26.37 -12.99
CA LYS A 79 6.03 25.02 -13.36
C LYS A 79 7.23 24.08 -13.23
N PRO A 80 7.10 22.95 -12.50
CA PRO A 80 8.20 22.01 -12.37
C PRO A 80 8.54 21.44 -13.75
N ASP A 81 9.82 21.53 -14.14
CA ASP A 81 10.34 20.97 -15.39
C ASP A 81 10.44 19.43 -15.33
N THR A 82 10.46 18.87 -14.12
CA THR A 82 10.59 17.43 -13.91
C THR A 82 9.27 16.72 -14.19
N PRO A 83 9.23 15.72 -15.10
CA PRO A 83 8.04 14.92 -15.35
C PRO A 83 7.68 14.13 -14.09
N MET A 84 6.48 14.36 -13.56
CA MET A 84 6.00 13.69 -12.35
C MET A 84 5.98 12.16 -12.55
N PRO A 85 6.57 11.37 -11.63
CA PRO A 85 6.59 9.92 -11.78
C PRO A 85 5.16 9.37 -11.85
N LYS A 86 4.81 8.74 -12.97
CA LYS A 86 3.51 8.09 -13.16
C LYS A 86 3.36 7.02 -12.07
N ALA A 87 2.26 7.08 -11.32
CA ALA A 87 1.92 6.08 -10.32
C ALA A 87 1.97 4.69 -10.97
N ARG A 88 2.86 3.81 -10.48
CA ARG A 88 2.93 2.43 -10.93
C ARG A 88 1.59 1.76 -10.63
N GLY A 89 1.03 1.08 -11.63
CA GLY A 89 -0.20 0.32 -11.44
C GLY A 89 -0.04 -0.69 -10.29
N LYS A 90 -1.11 -0.90 -9.52
CA LYS A 90 -1.15 -1.87 -8.41
C LYS A 90 -0.51 -3.19 -8.87
N GLY A 91 0.63 -3.53 -8.27
CA GLY A 91 1.36 -4.76 -8.57
C GLY A 91 0.58 -6.00 -8.16
N ALA A 92 1.13 -7.18 -8.45
CA ALA A 92 0.54 -8.44 -8.00
C ALA A 92 0.29 -8.39 -6.49
N ARG A 93 -0.93 -8.76 -6.06
CA ARG A 93 -1.28 -8.72 -4.64
C ARG A 93 -0.40 -9.73 -3.88
N TYR A 94 0.11 -9.32 -2.73
CA TYR A 94 0.85 -10.21 -1.85
C TYR A 94 -0.10 -11.26 -1.25
N THR A 95 0.13 -12.53 -1.56
CA THR A 95 -0.63 -13.64 -0.96
C THR A 95 0.07 -14.10 0.33
N PRO A 96 -0.58 -14.03 1.51
CA PRO A 96 0.02 -14.33 2.80
C PRO A 96 0.52 -15.77 2.89
N VAL A 97 1.49 -16.02 3.77
CA VAL A 97 2.19 -17.32 3.91
C VAL A 97 1.21 -18.46 4.16
N SER A 98 0.21 -18.26 5.02
CA SER A 98 -0.81 -19.26 5.34
C SER A 98 -1.59 -19.76 4.12
N LYS A 99 -1.82 -18.88 3.14
CA LYS A 99 -2.58 -19.18 1.92
C LYS A 99 -1.69 -19.68 0.76
N ARG A 100 -0.39 -19.88 0.98
CA ARG A 100 0.54 -20.36 -0.07
C ARG A 100 0.30 -21.81 -0.43
N GLY A 101 -0.03 -22.64 0.57
CA GLY A 101 -0.38 -24.04 0.38
C GLY A 101 -1.62 -24.24 -0.48
N ASP A 102 -2.53 -23.27 -0.50
CA ASP A 102 -3.76 -23.32 -1.28
C ASP A 102 -3.62 -22.79 -2.73
N ARG A 103 -2.47 -22.22 -3.09
CA ARG A 103 -2.25 -21.71 -4.46
C ARG A 103 -2.31 -22.83 -5.51
N PRO A 104 -1.73 -24.02 -5.31
CA PRO A 104 -1.87 -25.13 -6.26
C PRO A 104 -3.31 -25.58 -6.44
N ASN A 105 -4.09 -25.59 -5.35
CA ASN A 105 -5.51 -25.92 -5.33
C ASN A 105 -6.33 -24.93 -6.18
N ALA A 106 -6.07 -23.63 -6.02
CA ALA A 106 -6.65 -22.56 -6.82
C ALA A 106 -6.30 -22.66 -8.31
N ILE A 107 -5.03 -22.91 -8.63
CA ILE A 107 -4.57 -23.03 -10.03
C ILE A 107 -5.23 -24.23 -10.72
N ALA A 108 -5.27 -25.38 -10.04
CA ALA A 108 -5.92 -26.58 -10.59
C ALA A 108 -7.42 -26.36 -10.85
N TRP A 109 -8.10 -25.59 -10.00
CA TRP A 109 -9.50 -25.22 -10.22
C TRP A 109 -9.68 -24.26 -11.41
N LEU A 110 -8.81 -23.25 -11.54
CA LEU A 110 -8.86 -22.32 -12.67
C LEU A 110 -8.62 -23.04 -14.01
N LEU A 111 -7.61 -23.91 -14.07
CA LEU A 111 -7.30 -24.70 -15.26
C LEU A 111 -8.44 -25.66 -15.66
N LYS A 112 -9.19 -26.19 -14.69
CA LYS A 112 -10.32 -27.10 -14.92
C LYS A 112 -11.59 -26.38 -15.37
N ASN A 113 -11.94 -25.26 -14.74
CA ASN A 113 -13.22 -24.57 -14.97
C ASN A 113 -13.13 -23.52 -16.10
N TYR A 114 -11.97 -22.90 -16.28
CA TYR A 114 -11.77 -21.82 -17.24
C TYR A 114 -10.52 -22.06 -18.09
N PRO A 115 -10.54 -23.05 -19.01
CA PRO A 115 -9.42 -23.30 -19.92
C PRO A 115 -9.14 -22.13 -20.87
N GLU A 116 -10.07 -21.19 -21.02
CA GLU A 116 -9.89 -19.95 -21.78
C GLU A 116 -8.95 -18.92 -21.12
N LEU A 117 -8.65 -19.07 -19.82
CA LEU A 117 -7.75 -18.16 -19.11
C LEU A 117 -6.30 -18.36 -19.56
N THR A 118 -5.66 -17.26 -19.95
CA THR A 118 -4.22 -17.26 -20.26
C THR A 118 -3.38 -17.41 -18.99
N ASP A 119 -2.20 -18.01 -19.10
CA ASP A 119 -1.25 -18.17 -17.99
C ASP A 119 -0.89 -16.81 -17.33
N ALA A 120 -0.89 -15.73 -18.13
CA ALA A 120 -0.65 -14.37 -17.64
C ALA A 120 -1.81 -13.83 -16.78
N GLN A 121 -3.05 -14.20 -17.09
CA GLN A 121 -4.22 -13.86 -16.26
C GLN A 121 -4.19 -14.66 -14.96
N ILE A 122 -3.90 -15.97 -15.03
CA ILE A 122 -3.78 -16.83 -13.85
C ILE A 122 -2.65 -16.34 -12.92
N SER A 123 -1.49 -15.98 -13.47
CA SER A 123 -0.38 -15.45 -12.67
C SER A 123 -0.75 -14.16 -11.93
N LYS A 124 -1.55 -13.29 -12.57
CA LYS A 124 -2.00 -12.02 -11.99
C LYS A 124 -3.07 -12.23 -10.89
N LEU A 125 -3.95 -13.20 -11.06
CA LEU A 125 -5.02 -13.52 -10.11
C LEU A 125 -4.50 -14.20 -8.83
N VAL A 126 -3.63 -15.20 -8.99
CA VAL A 126 -3.17 -16.05 -7.88
C VAL A 126 -1.88 -15.53 -7.24
N GLY A 127 -1.12 -14.68 -7.96
CA GLY A 127 0.20 -14.24 -7.52
C GLY A 127 1.23 -15.36 -7.58
N THR A 128 1.24 -16.11 -8.69
CA THR A 128 2.15 -17.23 -8.96
C THR A 128 2.95 -16.99 -10.25
N THR A 129 3.94 -17.83 -10.53
CA THR A 129 4.77 -17.74 -11.74
C THR A 129 4.29 -18.73 -12.81
N LYS A 130 4.56 -18.42 -14.09
CA LYS A 130 4.20 -19.29 -15.24
C LYS A 130 4.78 -20.72 -15.12
N PRO A 131 6.03 -20.94 -14.69
CA PRO A 131 6.56 -22.29 -14.50
C PRO A 131 5.75 -23.11 -13.50
N THR A 132 5.28 -22.49 -12.41
CA THR A 132 4.44 -23.17 -11.42
C THR A 132 3.07 -23.54 -12.00
N ILE A 133 2.48 -22.69 -12.85
CA ILE A 133 1.21 -22.98 -13.53
C ILE A 133 1.38 -24.18 -14.46
N ASN A 134 2.45 -24.21 -15.26
CA ASN A 134 2.75 -25.33 -16.15
C ASN A 134 3.02 -26.62 -15.39
N ALA A 135 3.77 -26.56 -14.28
CA ALA A 135 4.01 -27.74 -13.45
C ALA A 135 2.72 -28.35 -12.88
N ILE A 136 1.70 -27.53 -12.59
CA ILE A 136 0.39 -28.02 -12.13
C ILE A 136 -0.42 -28.57 -13.31
N ARG A 137 -0.36 -27.93 -14.49
CA ARG A 137 -1.00 -28.41 -15.73
C ARG A 137 -0.46 -29.79 -16.13
N ASP A 138 0.85 -29.95 -16.07
CA ASP A 138 1.56 -31.17 -16.47
C ASP A 138 1.64 -32.21 -15.34
N ARG A 139 1.08 -31.89 -14.16
CA ARG A 139 1.13 -32.71 -12.94
C ARG A 139 2.54 -33.04 -12.44
N THR A 140 3.54 -32.23 -12.82
CA THR A 140 4.94 -32.36 -12.40
C THR A 140 5.27 -31.58 -11.12
N HIS A 141 4.29 -30.89 -10.52
CA HIS A 141 4.47 -30.23 -9.24
C HIS A 141 4.74 -31.25 -8.11
N TRP A 142 5.68 -30.96 -7.21
CA TRP A 142 6.06 -31.88 -6.12
C TRP A 142 4.87 -32.31 -5.24
N ASN A 143 3.87 -31.44 -5.09
CA ASN A 143 2.68 -31.70 -4.28
C ASN A 143 1.46 -32.20 -5.09
N THR A 144 1.63 -32.62 -6.35
CA THR A 144 0.54 -33.13 -7.21
C THR A 144 -0.45 -34.09 -6.51
N PRO A 145 -0.02 -35.11 -5.74
CA PRO A 145 -0.97 -36.06 -5.15
C PRO A 145 -1.96 -35.45 -4.14
N ASN A 146 -1.61 -34.30 -3.53
CA ASN A 146 -2.46 -33.65 -2.52
C ASN A 146 -3.25 -32.45 -3.07
N ILE A 147 -3.15 -32.14 -4.36
CA ILE A 147 -3.84 -30.99 -4.95
C ILE A 147 -5.33 -31.29 -5.07
N LYS A 148 -6.16 -30.49 -4.40
CA LYS A 148 -7.63 -30.54 -4.48
C LYS A 148 -8.14 -29.26 -5.15
N PRO A 149 -8.76 -29.33 -6.34
CA PRO A 149 -9.29 -28.15 -7.02
C PRO A 149 -10.31 -27.40 -6.14
N GLN A 150 -9.97 -26.18 -5.72
CA GLN A 150 -10.77 -25.33 -4.84
C GLN A 150 -10.92 -23.93 -5.45
N ASN A 151 -12.07 -23.28 -5.25
CA ASN A 151 -12.33 -21.96 -5.82
C ASN A 151 -11.41 -20.88 -5.19
N PRO A 152 -10.64 -20.12 -5.99
CA PRO A 152 -9.71 -19.10 -5.49
C PRO A 152 -10.39 -17.93 -4.75
N VAL A 153 -11.67 -17.66 -5.03
CA VAL A 153 -12.46 -16.66 -4.30
C VAL A 153 -12.83 -17.17 -2.91
N GLY A 154 -13.23 -18.44 -2.79
CA GLY A 154 -13.53 -19.09 -1.51
C GLY A 154 -12.29 -19.22 -0.61
N LEU A 155 -11.13 -19.42 -1.21
CA LEU A 155 -9.84 -19.39 -0.51
C LEU A 155 -9.38 -17.96 -0.13
N GLY A 156 -10.08 -16.93 -0.64
CA GLY A 156 -9.73 -15.52 -0.47
C GLY A 156 -8.34 -15.18 -1.02
N ILE A 157 -7.97 -15.78 -2.15
CA ILE A 157 -6.74 -15.49 -2.92
C ILE A 157 -7.03 -14.39 -3.94
N CYS A 158 -8.19 -14.44 -4.61
CA CYS A 158 -8.67 -13.40 -5.49
C CYS A 158 -10.03 -12.85 -5.01
N SER A 159 -10.38 -11.65 -5.49
CA SER A 159 -11.72 -11.09 -5.33
C SER A 159 -12.63 -11.59 -6.46
N GLY A 160 -13.94 -11.75 -6.18
CA GLY A 160 -14.93 -12.12 -7.19
C GLY A 160 -14.89 -11.21 -8.42
N ASP A 161 -14.84 -9.89 -8.20
CA ASP A 161 -14.76 -8.88 -9.25
C ASP A 161 -13.53 -9.07 -10.16
N ASP A 162 -12.39 -9.43 -9.58
CA ASP A 162 -11.15 -9.62 -10.35
C ASP A 162 -11.21 -10.89 -11.19
N LEU A 163 -11.81 -11.96 -10.65
CA LEU A 163 -12.03 -13.20 -11.37
C LEU A 163 -12.97 -12.96 -12.55
N GLU A 164 -14.12 -12.31 -12.34
CA GLU A 164 -15.07 -11.99 -13.40
C GLU A 164 -14.46 -11.11 -14.50
N LYS A 165 -13.71 -10.06 -14.13
CA LYS A 165 -12.98 -9.21 -15.09
C LYS A 165 -12.00 -10.02 -15.94
N SER A 166 -11.28 -10.96 -15.31
CA SER A 166 -10.30 -11.79 -16.02
C SER A 166 -10.98 -12.76 -17.00
N ILE A 167 -12.13 -13.33 -16.62
CA ILE A 167 -12.94 -14.23 -17.45
C ILE A 167 -13.56 -13.45 -18.61
N ALA A 168 -14.14 -12.28 -18.35
CA ALA A 168 -14.71 -11.41 -19.39
C ALA A 168 -13.65 -11.04 -20.45
N LEU A 169 -12.44 -10.69 -20.01
CA LEU A 169 -11.33 -10.40 -20.91
C LEU A 169 -10.86 -11.65 -21.68
N ALA A 170 -10.83 -12.81 -21.04
CA ALA A 170 -10.46 -14.08 -21.69
C ALA A 170 -11.50 -14.49 -22.75
N ARG A 171 -12.79 -14.37 -22.45
CA ARG A 171 -13.89 -14.67 -23.37
C ARG A 171 -13.94 -13.70 -24.56
N ALA A 172 -13.72 -12.41 -24.31
CA ALA A 172 -13.59 -11.40 -25.36
C ALA A 172 -12.44 -11.72 -26.33
N ARG A 173 -11.30 -12.20 -25.80
CA ARG A 173 -10.16 -12.64 -26.62
C ARG A 173 -10.40 -13.95 -27.35
N ALA A 174 -11.11 -14.88 -26.73
CA ALA A 174 -11.41 -16.20 -27.29
C ALA A 174 -12.53 -16.17 -28.36
N GLY A 175 -13.09 -14.99 -28.68
CA GLY A 175 -14.16 -14.85 -29.67
C GLY A 175 -15.50 -15.49 -29.30
N LYS A 176 -15.62 -16.03 -28.07
CA LYS A 176 -16.87 -16.58 -27.53
C LYS A 176 -17.59 -15.48 -26.75
N VAL A 177 -18.21 -14.55 -27.47
CA VAL A 177 -19.17 -13.63 -26.87
C VAL A 177 -20.48 -14.40 -26.71
N HIS A 178 -20.70 -14.98 -25.53
CA HIS A 178 -22.06 -15.21 -25.06
C HIS A 178 -22.37 -14.11 -24.05
N ALA A 179 -23.40 -13.32 -24.35
CA ALA A 179 -24.02 -12.42 -23.41
C ALA A 179 -24.43 -13.19 -22.14
N PRO A 180 -24.47 -12.54 -20.96
CA PRO A 180 -24.86 -13.24 -19.74
C PRO A 180 -26.34 -13.62 -19.83
N GLY A 181 -26.64 -14.91 -19.99
CA GLY A 181 -27.99 -15.44 -20.00
C GLY A 181 -28.02 -16.96 -19.85
N ALA A 182 -28.42 -17.42 -18.64
CA ALA A 182 -28.88 -18.77 -18.25
C ALA A 182 -27.87 -19.93 -18.38
N ALA A 183 -27.84 -20.97 -17.54
CA ALA A 183 -28.32 -21.28 -16.20
C ALA A 183 -27.74 -22.68 -15.92
N THR A 184 -27.25 -22.93 -14.70
CA THR A 184 -27.36 -24.23 -14.00
C THR A 184 -26.84 -24.02 -12.58
N ALA A 185 -27.75 -23.55 -11.72
CA ALA A 185 -27.71 -23.93 -10.32
C ALA A 185 -28.34 -25.34 -10.20
N PRO A 186 -27.87 -26.17 -9.26
CA PRO A 186 -28.74 -27.13 -8.61
C PRO A 186 -28.94 -26.75 -7.14
N ASP A 187 -30.22 -26.74 -6.78
CA ASP A 187 -30.80 -27.03 -5.48
C ASP A 187 -30.49 -26.12 -4.28
N GLY A 188 -31.44 -25.22 -4.04
CA GLY A 188 -32.40 -25.49 -2.97
C GLY A 188 -32.36 -24.54 -1.79
N VAL A 189 -32.95 -23.35 -1.90
CA VAL A 189 -33.70 -22.71 -0.80
C VAL A 189 -34.85 -21.89 -1.37
N VAL A 190 -36.05 -22.22 -0.93
CA VAL A 190 -37.34 -21.58 -1.25
C VAL A 190 -37.36 -20.12 -0.76
N PRO A 191 -37.85 -19.14 -1.54
CA PRO A 191 -38.00 -17.78 -1.06
C PRO A 191 -39.37 -17.61 -0.39
N VAL A 192 -39.39 -17.29 0.91
CA VAL A 192 -40.59 -16.73 1.57
C VAL A 192 -40.52 -15.21 1.51
N ASN A 193 -41.61 -14.63 1.02
CA ASN A 193 -41.79 -13.22 0.73
C ASN A 193 -42.65 -12.55 1.82
N GLN A 194 -42.06 -11.55 2.52
CA GLN A 194 -42.66 -10.30 3.06
C GLN A 194 -43.84 -10.33 4.07
N PRO A 195 -44.23 -9.19 4.73
CA PRO A 195 -43.55 -7.92 5.07
C PRO A 195 -43.82 -7.43 6.54
N ASP A 196 -43.32 -6.22 6.85
CA ASP A 196 -43.81 -5.20 7.80
C ASP A 196 -43.22 -5.00 9.22
N ALA A 197 -43.09 -3.68 9.50
CA ALA A 197 -43.14 -2.96 10.77
C ALA A 197 -41.88 -2.86 11.68
N ALA A 198 -41.36 -1.63 11.79
CA ALA A 198 -40.64 -1.11 12.96
C ALA A 198 -41.57 -1.10 14.20
N PRO A 199 -41.12 -1.07 15.50
CA PRO A 199 -40.32 0.04 16.03
C PRO A 199 -39.36 -0.25 17.24
N SER A 200 -38.50 0.74 17.53
CA SER A 200 -38.03 1.28 18.81
C SER A 200 -37.45 0.43 19.98
N SER A 201 -36.25 0.89 20.39
CA SER A 201 -35.75 1.23 21.75
C SER A 201 -35.29 0.16 22.77
N ASP A 202 -34.13 0.52 23.35
CA ASP A 202 -33.57 0.20 24.67
C ASP A 202 -33.00 -1.21 24.92
N HIS A 203 -31.66 -1.27 25.05
CA HIS A 203 -30.95 -1.64 26.30
C HIS A 203 -29.41 -1.65 26.10
N PRO A 204 -28.62 -1.49 27.18
CA PRO A 204 -27.38 -0.72 27.15
C PRO A 204 -26.14 -1.52 26.75
N VAL A 205 -25.14 -0.79 26.25
CA VAL A 205 -23.79 -1.26 25.94
C VAL A 205 -23.09 -1.71 27.23
N ALA A 206 -22.90 -3.02 27.39
CA ALA A 206 -22.02 -3.58 28.39
C ALA A 206 -20.56 -3.50 27.91
N MET A 207 -19.76 -2.78 28.70
CA MET A 207 -18.32 -2.60 28.58
C MET A 207 -17.59 -3.96 28.62
N PRO A 208 -16.59 -4.22 27.77
CA PRO A 208 -15.76 -5.42 27.91
C PRO A 208 -14.85 -5.33 29.15
N PRO A 209 -14.63 -6.42 29.90
CA PRO A 209 -13.78 -6.41 31.09
C PRO A 209 -12.28 -6.27 30.76
N ALA A 210 -11.55 -5.66 31.69
CA ALA A 210 -10.12 -5.38 31.62
C ALA A 210 -9.24 -6.65 31.46
N PRO A 211 -8.06 -6.54 30.82
CA PRO A 211 -7.16 -7.66 30.60
C PRO A 211 -6.52 -8.14 31.91
N GLN A 212 -6.52 -9.46 32.11
CA GLN A 212 -5.88 -10.12 33.26
C GLN A 212 -4.34 -10.02 33.16
N PRO A 213 -3.61 -9.92 34.30
CA PRO A 213 -2.15 -9.84 34.29
C PRO A 213 -1.51 -11.17 33.90
N LEU A 214 -0.42 -11.09 33.11
CA LEU A 214 0.42 -12.24 32.74
C LEU A 214 1.09 -12.86 33.99
N PRO A 215 1.23 -14.20 34.08
CA PRO A 215 1.98 -14.84 35.16
C PRO A 215 3.50 -14.65 35.00
N GLU A 216 4.16 -14.32 36.11
CA GLU A 216 5.62 -14.17 36.23
C GLU A 216 6.37 -15.50 35.97
N PRO A 217 7.60 -15.45 35.42
CA PRO A 217 8.42 -16.64 35.21
C PRO A 217 8.99 -17.18 36.54
N ALA A 218 8.86 -18.49 36.75
CA ALA A 218 9.42 -19.21 37.90
C ALA A 218 10.97 -19.19 37.90
N PRO A 219 11.62 -19.21 39.08
CA PRO A 219 13.08 -19.18 39.18
C PRO A 219 13.72 -20.51 38.73
N GLU A 220 14.74 -20.40 37.87
CA GLU A 220 15.61 -21.50 37.43
C GLU A 220 16.31 -22.19 38.60
N ALA A 221 16.25 -23.53 38.60
CA ALA A 221 17.03 -24.37 39.51
C ALA A 221 18.51 -24.41 39.08
N PRO A 222 19.47 -24.51 40.03
CA PRO A 222 20.89 -24.58 39.70
C PRO A 222 21.22 -25.90 39.00
N THR A 223 21.87 -25.80 37.84
CA THR A 223 22.38 -26.96 37.09
C THR A 223 23.74 -27.35 37.66
N GLU A 224 23.88 -28.59 38.13
CA GLU A 224 25.16 -29.15 38.57
C GLU A 224 26.15 -29.30 37.39
N PRO A 225 27.46 -29.08 37.60
CA PRO A 225 28.45 -29.17 36.53
C PRO A 225 28.82 -30.63 36.21
N ASN A 226 28.48 -31.07 34.99
CA ASN A 226 28.95 -32.35 34.47
C ASN A 226 30.43 -32.25 34.07
N ALA A 227 31.27 -32.98 34.80
CA ALA A 227 32.67 -33.17 34.50
C ALA A 227 32.85 -34.21 33.38
N SER A 228 33.12 -33.76 32.16
CA SER A 228 33.88 -34.52 31.14
C SER A 228 33.99 -33.72 29.85
N ASP A 229 34.94 -32.78 29.79
CA ASP A 229 35.46 -32.33 28.51
C ASP A 229 36.96 -32.03 28.65
N THR A 230 37.75 -33.05 28.34
CA THR A 230 39.20 -32.95 28.20
C THR A 230 39.49 -32.34 26.83
N PRO A 231 40.17 -31.18 26.72
CA PRO A 231 40.52 -30.62 25.43
C PRO A 231 41.57 -31.51 24.75
N LYS A 232 41.26 -32.04 23.58
CA LYS A 232 42.27 -32.65 22.69
C LYS A 232 42.99 -31.53 21.93
N ASP A 233 44.26 -31.36 22.23
CA ASP A 233 45.16 -30.42 21.54
C ASP A 233 45.27 -30.72 20.03
N PRO A 234 45.08 -29.72 19.14
CA PRO A 234 45.06 -29.93 17.70
C PRO A 234 46.46 -29.92 17.02
N TRP A 235 47.53 -30.30 17.72
CA TRP A 235 48.92 -30.23 17.20
C TRP A 235 49.79 -31.50 17.46
N ALA A 236 49.25 -32.61 17.93
CA ALA A 236 50.09 -33.81 18.12
C ALA A 236 50.35 -34.56 16.79
N THR A 237 51.56 -34.43 16.27
CA THR A 237 52.17 -35.24 15.20
C THR A 237 52.70 -36.55 15.79
N ASN A 238 52.28 -37.71 15.25
CA ASN A 238 53.08 -38.81 14.69
C ASN A 238 52.21 -40.06 14.45
#